data_AF-A0A453A3V6-F1
#
_entry.id   AF-A0A453A3V6-F1
#
_cell.length_a   1.000
_cell.length_b   1.000
_cell.length_c   1.000
_cell.angle_alpha   90.00
_cell.angle_beta   90.00
_cell.angle_gamma   90.00
#
_symmetry.space_group_name_H-M   'P 1'
#
loop_
_entity.id
_entity.type
_entity.pdbx_description
1 polymer ?
#
loop_
_entity_poly.entity_id
_entity_poly.type
_entity_poly.pdbx_seq_one_letter_code
_entity_poly.pdbx_strand_id
1 'polypeptide(L)'
;LKLVRNMRAHSDPWFAEYLLRIGDSKEETNRDGEVRLPDEICVSRTGKDTDLDTLIDNTFPSLDANTSDPDYITSRAILSTRNDCVDRINLKMISRFQGDEMVYHSFDCAVDDPHNYYPPEFLNTLTPNGLPPHVLKLKINCPVILLRNIDPANGLCNGTRLVVRGFQRNVIDAEIVLGQHAGKRIFLPRIPLCPSDDEICTI
;
A
#
# COMPACT_ATOMS: atom_id res chain seq x y z
N LEU A 1 -31.66 16.37 0.60
CA LEU A 1 -31.45 15.84 1.96
C LEU A 1 -30.03 16.16 2.40
N LYS A 2 -29.83 16.81 3.55
CA LYS A 2 -28.49 16.99 4.15
C LYS A 2 -28.23 15.80 5.07
N LEU A 3 -27.17 15.03 4.80
CA LEU A 3 -26.72 13.97 5.70
C LEU A 3 -26.02 14.62 6.89
N VAL A 4 -26.50 14.36 8.10
CA VAL A 4 -26.02 15.02 9.34
C VAL A 4 -25.29 14.07 10.30
N ARG A 5 -25.30 12.76 10.02
CA ARG A 5 -24.72 11.74 10.90
C ARG A 5 -23.55 11.04 10.22
N ASN A 6 -22.41 11.00 10.91
CA ASN A 6 -21.24 10.23 10.48
C ASN A 6 -21.46 8.75 10.83
N MET A 7 -21.64 7.91 9.80
CA MET A 7 -21.84 6.46 9.97
C MET A 7 -20.53 5.69 10.13
N ARG A 8 -19.39 6.30 9.77
CA ARG A 8 -18.06 5.66 9.80
C ARG A 8 -17.43 5.68 11.20
N ALA A 9 -17.63 6.76 11.94
CA ALA A 9 -17.11 6.93 13.30
C ALA A 9 -18.18 6.76 14.39
N HIS A 10 -19.24 5.97 14.12
CA HIS A 10 -20.40 5.88 15.01
C HIS A 10 -20.08 5.33 16.42
N SER A 11 -18.97 4.59 16.57
CA SER A 11 -18.47 4.05 17.83
C SER A 11 -17.74 5.10 18.69
N ASP A 12 -17.40 6.25 18.12
CA ASP A 12 -16.76 7.37 18.81
C ASP A 12 -17.54 8.66 18.52
N PRO A 13 -18.56 8.97 19.35
CA PRO A 13 -19.40 10.15 19.14
C PRO A 13 -18.62 11.46 19.11
N TRP A 14 -17.57 11.57 19.92
CA TRP A 14 -16.75 12.78 19.98
C TRP A 14 -15.96 12.97 18.68
N PHE A 15 -15.29 11.92 18.19
CA PHE A 15 -14.54 11.99 16.94
C PHE A 15 -15.47 12.18 15.73
N ALA A 16 -16.64 11.56 15.75
CA ALA A 16 -17.67 11.75 14.73
C ALA A 16 -18.11 13.21 14.63
N GLU A 17 -18.33 13.88 15.78
CA GLU A 17 -18.71 15.28 15.82
C GLU A 17 -17.55 16.20 15.40
N TYR A 18 -16.32 15.91 15.85
CA TYR A 18 -15.12 16.61 15.41
C TYR A 18 -14.94 16.60 13.89
N LEU A 19 -15.09 15.43 13.24
CA LEU A 19 -15.05 15.31 11.78
C LEU A 19 -16.15 16.13 11.08
N LEU A 20 -17.35 16.22 11.68
CA LEU A 20 -18.42 17.06 11.15
C LEU A 20 -18.10 18.54 11.27
N ARG A 21 -17.51 18.99 12.39
CA ARG A 21 -17.08 20.38 12.56
C ARG A 21 -16.00 20.78 11.57
N ILE A 22 -15.04 19.89 11.28
CA ILE A 22 -14.04 20.11 10.22
C ILE A 22 -14.73 20.25 8.85
N GLY A 23 -15.63 19.32 8.51
CA GLY A 23 -16.32 19.32 7.20
C GLY A 23 -17.28 20.50 6.99
N ASP A 24 -17.86 21.03 8.07
CA ASP A 24 -18.69 22.25 8.05
C ASP A 24 -17.84 23.55 8.20
N SER A 25 -16.50 23.45 8.27
CA SER A 25 -15.58 24.57 8.51
C SER A 25 -15.86 25.36 9.79
N LYS A 26 -16.28 24.67 10.85
CA LYS A 26 -16.58 25.23 12.18
C LYS A 26 -15.50 24.96 13.22
N GLU A 27 -14.53 24.10 12.90
CA GLU A 27 -13.42 23.80 13.79
C GLU A 27 -12.45 24.97 13.88
N GLU A 28 -11.87 25.20 15.07
CA GLU A 28 -10.92 26.28 15.27
C GLU A 28 -9.63 26.04 14.46
N THR A 29 -9.20 27.09 13.77
CA THR A 29 -7.95 27.09 13.02
C THR A 29 -6.90 27.96 13.70
N ASN A 30 -5.63 27.65 13.46
CA ASN A 30 -4.52 28.49 13.88
C ASN A 30 -4.46 29.77 13.02
N ARG A 31 -3.46 30.63 13.28
CA ARG A 31 -3.27 31.90 12.55
C ARG A 31 -3.03 31.71 11.05
N ASP A 32 -2.58 30.52 10.64
CA ASP A 32 -2.29 30.15 9.26
C ASP A 32 -3.50 29.48 8.57
N GLY A 33 -4.64 29.37 9.28
CA GLY A 33 -5.86 28.74 8.75
C GLY A 33 -5.85 27.21 8.81
N GLU A 34 -4.90 26.61 9.53
CA GLU A 34 -4.78 25.16 9.66
C GLU A 34 -5.58 24.66 10.87
N VAL A 35 -6.27 23.53 10.69
CA VAL A 35 -6.97 22.84 11.77
C VAL A 35 -5.95 22.20 12.70
N ARG A 36 -6.07 22.45 14.00
CA ARG A 36 -5.24 21.79 15.01
C ARG A 36 -5.79 20.40 15.30
N LEU A 37 -4.95 19.39 15.14
CA LEU A 37 -5.29 18.03 15.52
C LEU A 37 -5.23 17.89 17.06
N PRO A 38 -6.16 17.13 17.67
CA PRO A 38 -6.09 16.77 19.08
C PRO A 38 -4.78 16.05 19.42
N ASP A 39 -4.20 16.37 20.57
CA ASP A 39 -2.91 15.82 20.99
C ASP A 39 -2.99 14.29 21.17
N GLU A 40 -4.17 13.72 21.49
CA GLU A 40 -4.36 12.28 21.69
C GLU A 40 -4.16 11.45 20.41
N ILE A 41 -4.33 12.07 19.23
CA ILE A 41 -4.15 11.42 17.94
C ILE A 41 -2.85 11.84 17.24
N CYS A 42 -2.00 12.62 17.92
CA CYS A 42 -0.74 13.10 17.40
C CYS A 42 0.44 12.30 17.98
N VAL A 43 1.39 11.96 17.13
CA VAL A 43 2.70 11.44 17.55
C VAL A 43 3.69 12.59 17.60
N SER A 44 4.34 12.80 18.74
CA SER A 44 5.32 13.87 18.92
C SER A 44 6.48 13.71 17.93
N ARG A 45 6.84 14.79 17.24
CA ARG A 45 7.93 14.83 16.27
C ARG A 45 9.17 15.48 16.90
N THR A 46 10.33 14.82 16.80
CA THR A 46 11.61 15.36 17.32
C THR A 46 12.51 15.97 16.24
N GLY A 47 12.10 15.87 14.96
CA GLY A 47 12.84 16.35 13.79
C GLY A 47 13.93 15.40 13.32
N LYS A 48 13.98 14.16 13.84
CA LYS A 48 15.02 13.18 13.58
C LYS A 48 14.51 12.06 12.67
N ASP A 49 15.42 11.35 12.02
CA ASP A 49 15.07 10.15 11.22
C ASP A 49 14.37 9.05 12.03
N THR A 50 14.58 9.03 13.35
CA THR A 50 13.92 8.15 14.31
C THR A 50 12.43 8.44 14.50
N ASP A 51 11.92 9.60 14.06
CA ASP A 51 10.50 9.93 14.16
C ASP A 51 9.66 8.97 13.31
N LEU A 52 10.18 8.55 12.16
CA LEU A 52 9.50 7.62 11.28
C LEU A 52 9.49 6.19 11.85
N ASP A 53 10.57 5.79 12.55
CA ASP A 53 10.56 4.57 13.34
C ASP A 53 9.50 4.62 14.44
N THR A 54 9.46 5.74 15.17
CA THR A 54 8.49 5.97 16.24
C THR A 54 7.05 5.89 15.71
N LEU A 55 6.76 6.46 14.54
CA LEU A 55 5.45 6.36 13.91
C LEU A 55 5.10 4.91 13.54
N ILE A 56 6.05 4.16 12.96
CA ILE A 56 5.85 2.75 12.62
C ILE A 56 5.60 1.94 13.90
N ASP A 57 6.38 2.15 14.95
CA ASP A 57 6.26 1.44 16.23
C ASP A 57 4.94 1.74 16.96
N ASN A 58 4.45 2.98 16.90
CA ASN A 58 3.13 3.34 17.42
C ASN A 58 1.98 2.72 16.62
N THR A 59 2.13 2.63 15.29
CA THR A 59 1.08 2.07 14.42
C THR A 59 1.06 0.54 14.47
N PHE A 60 2.24 -0.09 14.48
CA PHE A 60 2.46 -1.54 14.47
C PHE A 60 3.27 -2.00 15.69
N PRO A 61 2.72 -1.91 16.91
CA PRO A 61 3.41 -2.34 18.13
C PRO A 61 3.70 -3.84 18.14
N SER A 62 4.95 -4.22 18.42
CA SER A 62 5.37 -5.63 18.47
C SER A 62 5.06 -6.38 17.16
N LEU A 63 5.38 -5.77 16.01
CA LEU A 63 5.16 -6.35 14.68
C LEU A 63 5.65 -7.79 14.60
N ASP A 64 6.83 -8.08 15.13
CA ASP A 64 7.45 -9.41 15.19
C ASP A 64 6.52 -10.51 15.73
N ALA A 65 5.88 -10.24 16.87
CA ALA A 65 5.01 -11.20 17.55
C ALA A 65 3.67 -11.40 16.82
N ASN A 66 3.22 -10.39 16.08
CA ASN A 66 1.90 -10.35 15.46
C ASN A 66 1.94 -10.55 13.93
N THR A 67 3.11 -10.79 13.34
CA THR A 67 3.27 -10.97 11.89
C THR A 67 2.37 -12.08 11.33
N SER A 68 2.09 -13.11 12.12
CA SER A 68 1.27 -14.25 11.68
C SER A 68 -0.23 -13.97 11.74
N ASP A 69 -0.66 -12.93 12.46
CA ASP A 69 -2.08 -12.55 12.61
C ASP A 69 -2.52 -11.66 11.43
N PRO A 70 -3.39 -12.18 10.53
CA PRO A 70 -3.89 -11.41 9.39
C PRO A 70 -4.72 -10.20 9.80
N ASP A 71 -5.49 -10.30 10.90
CA ASP A 71 -6.36 -9.23 11.36
C ASP A 71 -5.51 -8.07 11.92
N TYR A 72 -4.43 -8.41 12.62
CA TYR A 72 -3.47 -7.42 13.11
C TYR A 72 -2.86 -6.60 11.96
N ILE A 73 -2.38 -7.28 10.92
CA ILE A 73 -1.70 -6.64 9.79
C ILE A 73 -2.67 -5.82 8.92
N THR A 74 -3.92 -6.28 8.75
CA THR A 74 -4.88 -5.65 7.84
C THR A 74 -5.69 -4.51 8.43
N SER A 75 -5.83 -4.47 9.76
CA SER A 75 -6.56 -3.41 10.49
C SER A 75 -5.77 -2.11 10.61
N ARG A 76 -4.51 -2.09 10.18
CA ARG A 76 -3.59 -0.95 10.32
C ARG A 76 -3.13 -0.46 8.96
N ALA A 77 -2.92 0.84 8.83
CA ALA A 77 -2.40 1.45 7.63
C ALA A 77 -1.64 2.74 7.96
N ILE A 78 -0.56 2.99 7.22
CA ILE A 78 0.14 4.28 7.21
C ILE A 78 -0.16 4.93 5.87
N LEU A 79 -0.68 6.15 5.90
CA LEU A 79 -1.02 6.92 4.71
C LEU A 79 -0.09 8.12 4.59
N SER A 80 0.25 8.46 3.34
CA SER A 80 1.09 9.62 3.01
C SER A 80 0.54 10.27 1.75
N THR A 81 0.77 11.58 1.62
CA THR A 81 0.31 12.38 0.48
C THR A 81 1.17 12.19 -0.78
N ARG A 82 2.40 11.68 -0.63
CA ARG A 82 3.35 11.47 -1.73
C ARG A 82 3.80 10.01 -1.81
N ASN A 83 3.92 9.51 -3.05
CA ASN A 83 4.36 8.14 -3.34
C ASN A 83 5.79 7.86 -2.90
N ASP A 84 6.72 8.82 -3.08
CA ASP A 84 8.11 8.67 -2.64
C ASP A 84 8.23 8.42 -1.12
N CYS A 85 7.38 9.08 -0.34
CA CYS A 85 7.27 8.87 1.10
C CYS A 85 6.66 7.50 1.42
N VAL A 86 5.65 7.05 0.66
CA VAL A 86 5.07 5.71 0.78
C VAL A 86 6.11 4.63 0.49
N ASP A 87 6.90 4.78 -0.58
CA ASP A 87 7.94 3.82 -0.96
C ASP A 87 8.99 3.69 0.15
N ARG A 88 9.45 4.82 0.71
CA ARG A 88 10.39 4.82 1.84
C ARG A 88 9.81 4.13 3.07
N ILE A 89 8.54 4.38 3.40
CA ILE A 89 7.87 3.73 4.55
C ILE A 89 7.73 2.23 4.28
N ASN A 90 7.27 1.84 3.10
CA ASN A 90 7.07 0.44 2.72
C ASN A 90 8.38 -0.35 2.77
N LEU A 91 9.47 0.19 2.23
CA LEU A 91 10.80 -0.46 2.29
C LEU A 91 11.27 -0.65 3.74
N LYS A 92 11.08 0.37 4.58
CA LYS A 92 11.44 0.30 6.00
C LYS A 92 10.54 -0.67 6.78
N MET A 93 9.28 -0.80 6.39
CA MET A 93 8.34 -1.72 7.00
C MET A 93 8.64 -3.17 6.59
N ILE A 94 8.96 -3.42 5.31
CA ILE A 94 9.41 -4.72 4.80
C ILE A 94 10.68 -5.19 5.53
N SER A 95 11.65 -4.31 5.77
CA SER A 95 12.88 -4.70 6.46
C SER A 95 12.64 -5.19 7.89
N ARG A 96 11.55 -4.75 8.54
CA ARG A 96 11.16 -5.17 9.89
C ARG A 96 10.47 -6.54 9.96
N PHE A 97 9.94 -7.07 8.86
CA PHE A 97 9.43 -8.45 8.89
C PHE A 97 10.58 -9.46 9.03
N GLN A 98 10.33 -10.54 9.76
CA GLN A 98 11.28 -11.64 9.89
C GLN A 98 11.33 -12.50 8.62
N GLY A 99 12.44 -13.22 8.47
CA GLY A 99 12.68 -14.12 7.34
C GLY A 99 13.40 -13.46 6.16
N ASP A 100 13.69 -14.30 5.17
CA ASP A 100 14.46 -13.92 4.01
C ASP A 100 13.65 -13.03 3.06
N GLU A 101 14.32 -12.00 2.53
CA GLU A 101 13.78 -11.15 1.48
C GLU A 101 13.81 -11.88 0.13
N MET A 102 12.66 -11.93 -0.54
CA MET A 102 12.56 -12.33 -1.94
C MET A 102 12.49 -11.08 -2.81
N VAL A 103 13.35 -11.02 -3.83
CA VAL A 103 13.42 -9.90 -4.77
C VAL A 103 12.95 -10.37 -6.15
N TYR A 104 11.88 -9.75 -6.64
CA TYR A 104 11.41 -9.92 -8.00
C TYR A 104 11.81 -8.71 -8.84
N HIS A 105 12.45 -8.96 -9.98
CA HIS A 105 12.82 -7.93 -10.96
C HIS A 105 11.77 -7.88 -12.08
N SER A 106 11.32 -6.68 -12.45
CA SER A 106 10.49 -6.46 -13.64
C SER A 106 11.35 -6.63 -14.91
N PHE A 107 10.66 -6.75 -16.06
CA PHE A 107 11.16 -6.94 -17.42
C PHE A 107 12.66 -6.75 -17.69
N ASP A 108 13.28 -7.74 -18.34
CA ASP A 108 14.65 -7.64 -18.85
C ASP A 108 14.69 -7.30 -20.35
N CYS A 109 13.57 -7.41 -21.06
CA CYS A 109 13.47 -7.23 -22.52
C CYS A 109 12.09 -6.72 -22.94
N ALA A 110 12.04 -5.89 -23.99
CA ALA A 110 10.82 -5.56 -24.72
C ALA A 110 10.48 -6.66 -25.74
N VAL A 111 9.19 -6.99 -25.90
CA VAL A 111 8.71 -7.87 -26.98
C VAL A 111 8.70 -7.05 -28.27
N ASP A 112 9.13 -7.65 -29.39
CA ASP A 112 9.24 -6.99 -30.71
C ASP A 112 10.24 -5.81 -30.78
N ASP A 113 11.35 -5.90 -30.04
CA ASP A 113 12.49 -5.00 -30.17
C ASP A 113 13.73 -5.69 -30.79
N PRO A 114 13.70 -6.03 -32.09
CA PRO A 114 14.80 -6.73 -32.76
C PRO A 114 16.10 -5.90 -32.84
N HIS A 115 16.04 -4.59 -32.57
CA HIS A 115 17.19 -3.69 -32.63
C HIS A 115 17.62 -3.19 -31.24
N ASN A 116 17.01 -3.69 -30.15
CA ASN A 116 17.30 -3.30 -28.77
C ASN A 116 17.24 -1.77 -28.55
N TYR A 117 16.25 -1.10 -29.16
CA TYR A 117 15.98 0.32 -28.97
C TYR A 117 15.64 0.66 -27.52
N TYR A 118 15.15 -0.31 -26.74
CA TYR A 118 14.80 -0.14 -25.34
C TYR A 118 15.84 -0.81 -24.43
N PRO A 119 16.91 -0.10 -24.05
CA PRO A 119 17.90 -0.65 -23.14
C PRO A 119 17.26 -1.00 -21.78
N PRO A 120 17.75 -2.03 -21.08
CA PRO A 120 17.19 -2.44 -19.80
C PRO A 120 17.24 -1.33 -18.76
N GLU A 121 18.24 -0.44 -18.81
CA GLU A 121 18.32 0.73 -17.93
C GLU A 121 17.11 1.66 -18.11
N PHE A 122 16.62 1.83 -19.33
CA PHE A 122 15.41 2.60 -19.60
C PHE A 122 14.16 1.87 -19.11
N LEU A 123 14.03 0.57 -19.40
CA LEU A 123 12.90 -0.25 -18.95
C LEU A 123 12.77 -0.27 -17.43
N ASN A 124 13.90 -0.32 -16.72
CA ASN A 124 13.96 -0.33 -15.25
C ASN A 124 13.49 0.99 -14.62
N THR A 125 13.47 2.08 -15.38
CA THR A 125 12.94 3.39 -14.92
C THR A 125 11.43 3.53 -15.10
N LEU A 126 10.78 2.61 -15.83
CA LEU A 126 9.35 2.70 -16.09
C LEU A 126 8.55 2.35 -14.83
N THR A 127 7.70 3.28 -14.40
CA THR A 127 6.72 3.08 -13.32
C THR A 127 5.31 3.32 -13.83
N PRO A 128 4.79 2.47 -14.73
CA PRO A 128 3.45 2.64 -15.27
C PRO A 128 2.39 2.43 -14.19
N ASN A 129 1.26 3.12 -14.33
CA ASN A 129 0.13 3.00 -13.40
C ASN A 129 -0.39 1.55 -13.37
N GLY A 130 -0.71 1.06 -12.17
CA GLY A 130 -1.27 -0.28 -12.01
C GLY A 130 -0.25 -1.43 -12.01
N LEU A 131 1.06 -1.12 -11.98
CA LEU A 131 2.12 -2.11 -11.86
C LEU A 131 3.04 -1.85 -10.66
N PRO A 132 3.66 -2.91 -10.12
CA PRO A 132 4.69 -2.76 -9.10
C PRO A 132 5.96 -2.13 -9.68
N PRO A 133 6.84 -1.56 -8.82
CA PRO A 133 8.13 -1.05 -9.24
C PRO A 133 9.03 -2.15 -9.84
N HIS A 134 10.08 -1.74 -10.56
CA HIS A 134 11.03 -2.68 -11.16
C HIS A 134 11.62 -3.67 -10.15
N VAL A 135 11.99 -3.18 -8.96
CA VAL A 135 12.46 -4.04 -7.87
C VAL A 135 11.35 -4.20 -6.86
N LEU A 136 10.72 -5.38 -6.83
CA LEU A 136 9.69 -5.73 -5.86
C LEU A 136 10.29 -6.63 -4.78
N LYS A 137 10.53 -6.04 -3.60
CA LYS A 137 11.04 -6.75 -2.41
C LYS A 137 9.87 -7.18 -1.54
N LEU A 138 9.82 -8.46 -1.18
CA LEU A 138 8.76 -9.04 -0.36
C LEU A 138 9.34 -9.97 0.70
N LYS A 139 8.59 -10.17 1.78
CA LYS A 139 8.87 -11.18 2.81
C LYS A 139 7.62 -11.99 3.13
N ILE A 140 7.81 -13.17 3.73
CA ILE A 140 6.66 -13.96 4.20
C ILE A 140 5.91 -13.16 5.26
N ASN A 141 4.58 -13.26 5.24
CA ASN A 141 3.62 -12.56 6.08
C ASN A 141 3.51 -11.04 5.87
N CYS A 142 4.20 -10.45 4.89
CA CYS A 142 3.99 -9.03 4.60
C CYS A 142 2.65 -8.81 3.85
N PRO A 143 1.92 -7.71 4.15
CA PRO A 143 0.74 -7.34 3.38
C PRO A 143 1.13 -6.78 2.01
N VAL A 144 0.36 -7.14 0.99
CA VAL A 144 0.46 -6.57 -0.35
C VAL A 144 -0.93 -6.20 -0.87
N ILE A 145 -0.99 -5.27 -1.82
CA ILE A 145 -2.25 -4.83 -2.43
C ILE A 145 -2.13 -5.02 -3.94
N LEU A 146 -3.16 -5.60 -4.55
CA LEU A 146 -3.25 -5.69 -6.01
C LEU A 146 -3.45 -4.30 -6.61
N LEU A 147 -2.67 -3.97 -7.64
CA LEU A 147 -2.71 -2.67 -8.32
C LEU A 147 -3.58 -2.69 -9.60
N ARG A 148 -4.02 -3.87 -10.03
CA ARG A 148 -4.84 -4.04 -11.24
C ARG A 148 -5.86 -5.16 -11.08
N ASN A 149 -6.88 -5.12 -11.93
CA ASN A 149 -7.85 -6.19 -12.05
C ASN A 149 -7.23 -7.38 -12.79
N ILE A 150 -7.22 -8.54 -12.16
CA ILE A 150 -6.75 -9.81 -12.73
C ILE A 150 -7.96 -10.72 -12.94
N ASP A 151 -8.72 -10.94 -11.86
CA ASP A 151 -9.93 -11.77 -11.88
C ASP A 151 -10.92 -11.24 -10.83
N PRO A 152 -11.71 -10.20 -11.18
CA PRO A 152 -12.67 -9.61 -10.27
C PRO A 152 -13.73 -10.58 -9.76
N ALA A 153 -14.12 -11.58 -10.57
CA ALA A 153 -15.11 -12.58 -10.18
C ALA A 153 -14.63 -13.47 -9.01
N ASN A 154 -13.32 -13.62 -8.87
CA ASN A 154 -12.68 -14.37 -7.80
C ASN A 154 -12.07 -13.50 -6.69
N GLY A 155 -12.38 -12.20 -6.68
CA GLY A 155 -11.89 -11.26 -5.68
C GLY A 155 -10.46 -10.76 -5.93
N LEU A 156 -9.91 -10.91 -7.15
CA LEU A 156 -8.59 -10.41 -7.54
C LEU A 156 -8.72 -9.12 -8.34
N CYS A 157 -9.19 -8.07 -7.69
CA CYS A 157 -9.35 -6.74 -8.25
C CYS A 157 -8.36 -5.73 -7.66
N ASN A 158 -8.22 -4.56 -8.29
CA ASN A 158 -7.44 -3.46 -7.75
C ASN A 158 -7.92 -3.10 -6.33
N GLY A 159 -6.98 -2.94 -5.39
CA GLY A 159 -7.25 -2.68 -3.98
C GLY A 159 -7.44 -3.94 -3.12
N THR A 160 -7.48 -5.13 -3.71
CA THR A 160 -7.52 -6.39 -2.94
C THR A 160 -6.28 -6.51 -2.07
N ARG A 161 -6.49 -6.62 -0.76
CA ARG A 161 -5.40 -6.83 0.20
C ARG A 161 -5.13 -8.32 0.34
N LEU A 162 -3.86 -8.66 0.29
CA LEU A 162 -3.35 -10.02 0.38
C LEU A 162 -2.25 -10.06 1.44
N VAL A 163 -1.98 -11.24 1.99
CA VAL A 163 -0.78 -11.52 2.78
C VAL A 163 0.05 -12.56 2.05
N VAL A 164 1.35 -12.30 1.95
CA VAL A 164 2.31 -13.22 1.32
C VAL A 164 2.56 -14.41 2.21
N ARG A 165 2.57 -15.61 1.63
CA ARG A 165 2.64 -16.86 2.38
C ARG A 165 3.72 -17.80 1.88
N GLY A 166 4.21 -17.57 0.67
CA GLY A 166 5.32 -18.30 0.10
C GLY A 166 5.82 -17.67 -1.20
N PHE A 167 6.99 -18.10 -1.62
CA PHE A 167 7.62 -17.64 -2.85
C PHE A 167 7.99 -18.82 -3.73
N GLN A 168 7.77 -18.66 -5.02
CA GLN A 168 8.38 -19.47 -6.07
C GLN A 168 9.05 -18.54 -7.09
N ARG A 169 9.87 -19.12 -7.97
CA ARG A 169 10.68 -18.37 -8.94
C ARG A 169 9.90 -17.32 -9.73
N ASN A 170 8.66 -17.63 -10.14
CA ASN A 170 7.82 -16.74 -10.97
C ASN A 170 6.39 -16.60 -10.43
N VAL A 171 6.15 -17.02 -9.19
CA VAL A 171 4.82 -17.05 -8.58
C VAL A 171 4.92 -16.60 -7.14
N ILE A 172 4.04 -15.67 -6.75
CA ILE A 172 3.84 -15.28 -5.35
C ILE A 172 2.64 -16.05 -4.83
N ASP A 173 2.85 -16.82 -3.76
CA ASP A 173 1.77 -17.48 -3.03
C ASP A 173 1.26 -16.51 -1.96
N ALA A 174 -0.01 -16.15 -2.08
CA ALA A 174 -0.63 -15.19 -1.18
C ALA A 174 -2.05 -15.62 -0.81
N GLU A 175 -2.61 -14.94 0.18
CA GLU A 175 -3.93 -15.22 0.72
C GLU A 175 -4.73 -13.94 0.78
N ILE A 176 -5.98 -13.98 0.32
CA ILE A 176 -6.90 -12.85 0.44
C ILE A 176 -7.28 -12.71 1.91
N VAL A 177 -7.13 -11.51 2.46
CA VAL A 177 -7.32 -11.28 3.90
C VAL A 177 -8.55 -10.45 4.24
N LEU A 178 -9.18 -9.80 3.26
CA LEU A 178 -10.39 -9.00 3.48
C LEU A 178 -11.47 -9.30 2.44
N GLY A 179 -12.72 -9.04 2.83
CA GLY A 179 -13.89 -9.15 1.95
C GLY A 179 -14.45 -10.56 1.82
N GLN A 180 -15.35 -10.75 0.86
CA GLN A 180 -16.11 -11.99 0.68
C GLN A 180 -15.21 -13.21 0.36
N HIS A 181 -14.02 -12.98 -0.19
CA HIS A 181 -13.07 -14.02 -0.58
C HIS A 181 -11.94 -14.23 0.44
N ALA A 182 -12.06 -13.69 1.66
CA ALA A 182 -11.06 -13.84 2.71
C ALA A 182 -10.77 -15.33 3.03
N GLY A 183 -9.49 -15.63 3.31
CA GLY A 183 -8.96 -16.97 3.52
C GLY A 183 -8.61 -17.75 2.24
N LYS A 184 -8.98 -17.24 1.06
CA LYS A 184 -8.67 -17.91 -0.22
C LYS A 184 -7.18 -17.79 -0.55
N ARG A 185 -6.51 -18.93 -0.75
CA ARG A 185 -5.15 -19.02 -1.30
C ARG A 185 -5.15 -18.76 -2.79
N ILE A 186 -4.25 -17.90 -3.24
CA ILE A 186 -4.10 -17.48 -4.62
C ILE A 186 -2.62 -17.49 -5.01
N PHE A 187 -2.37 -17.75 -6.29
CA PHE A 187 -1.04 -17.77 -6.86
C PHE A 187 -0.97 -16.67 -7.90
N LEU A 188 -0.13 -15.67 -7.67
CA LEU A 188 0.07 -14.55 -8.59
C LEU A 188 1.27 -14.85 -9.49
N PRO A 189 1.06 -15.22 -10.77
CA PRO A 189 2.15 -15.38 -11.72
C PRO A 189 2.69 -14.01 -12.15
N ARG A 190 3.89 -14.00 -12.74
CA ARG A 190 4.40 -12.84 -13.47
C ARG A 190 3.48 -12.55 -14.67
N ILE A 191 2.90 -11.34 -14.72
CA ILE A 191 1.99 -10.92 -15.79
C ILE A 191 2.78 -10.06 -16.81
N PRO A 192 2.75 -10.39 -18.11
CA PRO A 192 3.40 -9.58 -19.12
C PRO A 192 2.72 -8.21 -19.28
N LEU A 193 3.51 -7.22 -19.67
CA LEU A 193 3.02 -5.93 -20.12
C LEU A 193 2.57 -6.05 -21.57
N CYS A 194 1.27 -5.89 -21.80
CA CYS A 194 0.76 -5.55 -23.12
C CYS A 194 0.34 -4.07 -23.05
N PRO A 195 1.02 -3.15 -23.76
CA PRO A 195 0.44 -1.83 -23.95
C PRO A 195 -0.92 -2.00 -24.62
N SER A 196 -1.93 -1.29 -24.13
CA SER A 196 -3.23 -1.23 -24.81
C SER A 196 -3.07 -0.45 -26.11
N ASP A 197 -3.71 -0.91 -27.20
CA ASP A 197 -3.69 -0.27 -28.52
C ASP A 197 -4.11 1.22 -28.51
N ASP A 198 -4.76 1.68 -27.43
CA ASP A 198 -5.24 3.06 -27.26
C ASP A 198 -4.22 4.02 -26.61
N GLU A 199 -3.11 3.53 -26.07
CA GLU A 199 -2.00 4.38 -25.63
C GLU A 199 -0.98 4.49 -26.77
N ILE A 200 -1.32 5.28 -27.78
CA ILE A 200 -0.34 5.85 -28.71
C ILE A 200 0.65 6.64 -27.85
N CYS A 201 1.74 5.99 -27.47
CA CYS A 201 2.94 6.63 -26.95
C CYS A 201 3.36 7.68 -27.98
N THR A 202 2.98 8.93 -27.72
CA THR A 202 3.68 10.06 -28.31
C THR A 202 4.99 10.14 -27.54
N ILE A 203 6.07 9.79 -28.25
CA ILE A 203 7.46 9.80 -27.80
C ILE A 203 7.86 11.22 -27.41
#